data_AF-A0A2T3MLI6-F1
#
_entry.id   AF-A0A2T3MLI6-F1
#
_cell.length_a   1.000
_cell.length_b   1.000
_cell.length_c   1.000
_cell.angle_alpha   90.00
_cell.angle_beta   90.00
_cell.angle_gamma   90.00
#
_symmetry.space_group_name_H-M   'P 1'
#
loop_
_entity.id
_entity.type
_entity.pdbx_description
1 polymer ?
#
loop_
_entity_poly.entity_id
_entity_poly.type
_entity_poly.pdbx_seq_one_letter_code
_entity_poly.pdbx_strand_id
1 'polypeptide(L)'
;REELGKSGFAHFFEHMMFQGSEHVGDQEHFRLITEAGGTLNGTTNRDRTNYFETVPANQLEKMLWLEADRMGFLLGAVSQKKFEIQRSTVKNERAQRYENRPYGLMYERMGEALFPRTHPYSWQPIGYVEDLDRVDVNDLKAFFLRWYGPNNATLTIGGDIDKAQTLAWVEKYFGSIPRGPEVDKAAKQPVTLDHN
;
A
#
# COMPACT_ATOMS: atom_id res chain seq x y z
N ARG A 1 5.98 4.62 -8.19
CA ARG A 1 6.85 5.59 -7.52
C ARG A 1 6.11 6.89 -7.46
N GLU A 2 6.25 7.53 -6.33
CA GLU A 2 5.70 8.85 -6.09
C GLU A 2 6.46 9.87 -6.93
N GLU A 3 5.77 10.92 -7.32
CA GLU A 3 6.31 12.05 -8.06
C GLU A 3 6.46 13.24 -7.12
N LEU A 4 7.34 14.17 -7.48
CA LEU A 4 7.48 15.42 -6.73
C LEU A 4 6.11 16.15 -6.72
N GLY A 5 5.64 16.53 -5.54
CA GLY A 5 4.31 17.13 -5.36
C GLY A 5 3.16 16.14 -5.25
N LYS A 6 3.45 14.83 -5.26
CA LYS A 6 2.51 13.72 -5.03
C LYS A 6 3.11 12.67 -4.08
N SER A 7 3.70 13.13 -2.97
CA SER A 7 4.22 12.24 -1.92
C SER A 7 3.10 11.66 -1.04
N GLY A 8 3.40 10.54 -0.37
CA GLY A 8 2.46 9.92 0.59
C GLY A 8 1.42 9.01 -0.02
N PHE A 9 1.46 8.83 -1.34
CA PHE A 9 0.53 8.01 -2.10
C PHE A 9 0.60 6.54 -1.71
N ALA A 10 1.80 5.98 -1.53
CA ALA A 10 1.94 4.58 -1.19
C ALA A 10 1.31 4.28 0.18
N HIS A 11 1.53 5.15 1.16
CA HIS A 11 0.92 5.03 2.49
C HIS A 11 -0.58 5.30 2.45
N PHE A 12 -1.03 6.31 1.70
CA PHE A 12 -2.45 6.59 1.53
C PHE A 12 -3.18 5.41 0.84
N PHE A 13 -2.52 4.74 -0.09
CA PHE A 13 -3.01 3.52 -0.71
C PHE A 13 -3.16 2.37 0.25
N GLU A 14 -2.21 2.22 1.18
CA GLU A 14 -2.30 1.24 2.26
C GLU A 14 -3.63 1.36 3.02
N HIS A 15 -4.03 2.59 3.37
CA HIS A 15 -5.32 2.84 4.03
C HIS A 15 -6.52 2.53 3.11
N MET A 16 -6.43 2.92 1.84
CA MET A 16 -7.51 2.68 0.87
C MET A 16 -7.74 1.19 0.58
N MET A 17 -6.69 0.36 0.63
CA MET A 17 -6.79 -1.10 0.45
C MET A 17 -7.65 -1.79 1.53
N PHE A 18 -7.94 -1.11 2.63
CA PHE A 18 -8.84 -1.59 3.67
C PHE A 18 -10.25 -1.00 3.62
N GLN A 19 -10.56 -0.14 2.64
CA GLN A 19 -11.89 0.46 2.46
C GLN A 19 -12.83 -0.39 1.59
N GLY A 20 -12.53 -1.68 1.48
CA GLY A 20 -13.30 -2.65 0.69
C GLY A 20 -12.96 -2.66 -0.79
N SER A 21 -13.52 -3.65 -1.47
CA SER A 21 -13.42 -3.97 -2.89
C SER A 21 -14.82 -4.30 -3.41
N GLU A 22 -14.98 -4.66 -4.69
CA GLU A 22 -16.32 -4.92 -5.25
C GLU A 22 -17.07 -6.06 -4.52
N HIS A 23 -16.36 -7.06 -4.01
CA HIS A 23 -16.98 -8.23 -3.35
C HIS A 23 -16.82 -8.22 -1.82
N VAL A 24 -16.02 -7.30 -1.27
CA VAL A 24 -15.78 -7.17 0.19
C VAL A 24 -16.14 -5.75 0.62
N GLY A 25 -17.14 -5.63 1.49
CA GLY A 25 -17.61 -4.33 1.96
C GLY A 25 -16.59 -3.52 2.76
N ASP A 26 -16.96 -2.30 3.09
CA ASP A 26 -16.13 -1.37 3.86
C ASP A 26 -15.78 -1.98 5.23
N GLN A 27 -14.49 -2.02 5.57
CA GLN A 27 -13.96 -2.61 6.81
C GLN A 27 -14.22 -4.13 6.98
N GLU A 28 -14.90 -4.77 6.03
CA GLU A 28 -15.20 -6.20 6.07
C GLU A 28 -13.94 -7.05 5.94
N HIS A 29 -12.92 -6.57 5.23
CA HIS A 29 -11.64 -7.28 5.10
C HIS A 29 -11.01 -7.58 6.47
N PHE A 30 -10.93 -6.56 7.34
CA PHE A 30 -10.45 -6.73 8.73
C PHE A 30 -11.34 -7.68 9.53
N ARG A 31 -12.66 -7.53 9.40
CA ARG A 31 -13.65 -8.34 10.12
C ARG A 31 -13.52 -9.82 9.75
N LEU A 32 -13.49 -10.14 8.46
CA LEU A 32 -13.43 -11.50 7.94
C LEU A 32 -12.16 -12.24 8.38
N ILE A 33 -11.02 -11.55 8.41
CA ILE A 33 -9.75 -12.14 8.88
C ILE A 33 -9.79 -12.35 10.40
N THR A 34 -10.27 -11.36 11.15
CA THR A 34 -10.36 -11.43 12.61
C THR A 34 -11.33 -12.53 13.06
N GLU A 35 -12.50 -12.66 12.43
CA GLU A 35 -13.47 -13.72 12.69
C GLU A 35 -12.97 -15.11 12.29
N ALA A 36 -12.05 -15.18 11.32
CA ALA A 36 -11.35 -16.41 10.97
C ALA A 36 -10.26 -16.80 11.99
N GLY A 37 -10.09 -16.02 13.08
CA GLY A 37 -9.07 -16.22 14.11
C GLY A 37 -7.69 -15.71 13.70
N GLY A 38 -7.63 -14.83 12.70
CA GLY A 38 -6.40 -14.29 12.16
C GLY A 38 -5.99 -12.94 12.72
N THR A 39 -4.78 -12.53 12.40
CA THR A 39 -4.28 -11.16 12.55
C THR A 39 -3.76 -10.67 11.21
N LEU A 40 -3.87 -9.36 10.96
CA LEU A 40 -3.38 -8.74 9.73
C LEU A 40 -2.72 -7.40 10.00
N ASN A 41 -1.86 -6.97 9.08
CA ASN A 41 -1.35 -5.61 9.04
C ASN A 41 -0.85 -5.21 7.64
N GLY A 42 -0.64 -3.91 7.47
CA GLY A 42 0.05 -3.30 6.34
C GLY A 42 1.32 -2.59 6.81
N THR A 43 2.31 -2.51 5.93
CA THR A 43 3.46 -1.62 6.11
C THR A 43 3.88 -1.04 4.77
N THR A 44 4.14 0.27 4.76
CA THR A 44 4.74 0.96 3.62
C THR A 44 6.10 1.51 4.00
N ASN A 45 7.09 1.28 3.14
CA ASN A 45 8.37 1.99 3.18
C ASN A 45 8.68 2.62 1.81
N ARG A 46 9.88 3.17 1.64
CA ARG A 46 10.25 3.87 0.40
C ARG A 46 10.32 2.97 -0.84
N ASP A 47 10.44 1.66 -0.64
CA ASP A 47 10.71 0.71 -1.73
C ASP A 47 9.59 -0.31 -1.94
N ARG A 48 8.76 -0.57 -0.93
CA ARG A 48 7.67 -1.55 -0.98
C ARG A 48 6.50 -1.18 -0.08
N THR A 49 5.34 -1.67 -0.48
CA THR A 49 4.19 -1.87 0.40
C THR A 49 4.00 -3.36 0.59
N ASN A 50 3.87 -3.79 1.84
CA ASN A 50 3.67 -5.18 2.20
C ASN A 50 2.41 -5.29 3.05
N TYR A 51 1.50 -6.14 2.62
CA TYR A 51 0.34 -6.53 3.38
C TYR A 51 0.48 -8.00 3.76
N PHE A 52 0.15 -8.33 5.00
CA PHE A 52 0.37 -9.67 5.51
C PHE A 52 -0.66 -10.02 6.57
N GLU A 53 -0.89 -11.31 6.69
CA GLU A 53 -1.85 -11.88 7.62
C GLU A 53 -1.35 -13.24 8.13
N THR A 54 -1.71 -13.55 9.37
CA THR A 54 -1.49 -14.85 9.98
C THR A 54 -2.85 -15.44 10.30
N VAL A 55 -3.14 -16.61 9.75
CA VAL A 55 -4.42 -17.30 9.93
C VAL A 55 -4.22 -18.80 10.19
N PRO A 56 -5.23 -19.49 10.76
CA PRO A 56 -5.27 -20.95 10.75
C PRO A 56 -5.21 -21.51 9.31
N ALA A 57 -4.50 -22.62 9.10
CA ALA A 57 -4.25 -23.19 7.77
C ALA A 57 -5.52 -23.50 6.97
N ASN A 58 -6.61 -23.89 7.64
CA ASN A 58 -7.90 -24.16 7.01
C ASN A 58 -8.61 -22.90 6.47
N GLN A 59 -8.06 -21.70 6.69
CA GLN A 59 -8.58 -20.43 6.17
C GLN A 59 -7.80 -19.94 4.94
N LEU A 60 -6.76 -20.66 4.49
CA LEU A 60 -5.89 -20.22 3.40
C LEU A 60 -6.64 -19.88 2.11
N GLU A 61 -7.59 -20.71 1.65
CA GLU A 61 -8.34 -20.43 0.42
C GLU A 61 -9.11 -19.09 0.51
N LYS A 62 -9.71 -18.81 1.67
CA LYS A 62 -10.45 -17.56 1.92
C LYS A 62 -9.51 -16.36 1.86
N MET A 63 -8.31 -16.49 2.42
CA MET A 63 -7.29 -15.43 2.40
C MET A 63 -6.81 -15.14 0.98
N LEU A 64 -6.52 -16.19 0.20
CA LEU A 64 -6.17 -16.03 -1.21
C LEU A 64 -7.27 -15.34 -2.02
N TRP A 65 -8.54 -15.66 -1.75
CA TRP A 65 -9.68 -14.97 -2.35
C TRP A 65 -9.74 -13.49 -1.95
N LEU A 66 -9.61 -13.17 -0.66
CA LEU A 66 -9.64 -11.78 -0.15
C LEU A 66 -8.52 -10.92 -0.76
N GLU A 67 -7.31 -11.49 -0.84
CA GLU A 67 -6.12 -10.85 -1.38
C GLU A 67 -6.22 -10.61 -2.89
N ALA A 68 -6.72 -11.59 -3.63
CA ALA A 68 -6.99 -11.45 -5.05
C ALA A 68 -8.09 -10.41 -5.31
N ASP A 69 -9.14 -10.39 -4.48
CA ASP A 69 -10.27 -9.47 -4.65
C ASP A 69 -9.83 -8.01 -4.53
N ARG A 70 -9.06 -7.67 -3.49
CA ARG A 70 -8.52 -6.31 -3.35
C ARG A 70 -7.44 -5.97 -4.37
N MET A 71 -6.76 -6.95 -4.97
CA MET A 71 -5.81 -6.71 -6.06
C MET A 71 -6.51 -6.46 -7.40
N GLY A 72 -7.59 -7.20 -7.70
CA GLY A 72 -8.28 -7.12 -8.98
C GLY A 72 -9.44 -6.13 -9.04
N PHE A 73 -10.13 -5.93 -7.91
CA PHE A 73 -11.46 -5.33 -7.87
C PHE A 73 -11.59 -4.21 -6.82
N LEU A 74 -10.48 -3.56 -6.47
CA LEU A 74 -10.50 -2.39 -5.58
C LEU A 74 -11.21 -1.19 -6.22
N LEU A 75 -10.92 -0.92 -7.50
CA LEU A 75 -11.26 0.36 -8.14
C LEU A 75 -12.76 0.64 -8.19
N GLY A 76 -13.60 -0.39 -8.35
CA GLY A 76 -15.05 -0.26 -8.33
C GLY A 76 -15.59 0.18 -6.97
N ALA A 77 -14.90 -0.15 -5.88
CA ALA A 77 -15.27 0.25 -4.52
C ALA A 77 -14.76 1.65 -4.12
N VAL A 78 -13.85 2.25 -4.89
CA VAL A 78 -13.27 3.57 -4.60
C VAL A 78 -14.22 4.69 -5.03
N SER A 79 -14.81 5.36 -4.03
CA SER A 79 -15.65 6.56 -4.20
C SER A 79 -14.97 7.82 -3.69
N GLN A 80 -15.41 9.00 -4.17
CA GLN A 80 -14.94 10.30 -3.66
C GLN A 80 -15.11 10.41 -2.14
N LYS A 81 -16.24 9.93 -1.62
CA LYS A 81 -16.53 9.98 -0.18
C LYS A 81 -15.49 9.21 0.63
N LYS A 82 -15.17 7.96 0.21
CA LYS A 82 -14.16 7.13 0.88
C LYS A 82 -12.77 7.78 0.81
N PHE A 83 -12.44 8.32 -0.35
CA PHE A 83 -11.19 9.04 -0.57
C PHE A 83 -11.02 10.21 0.41
N GLU A 84 -12.01 11.10 0.54
CA GLU A 84 -11.90 12.26 1.46
C GLU A 84 -11.84 11.87 2.94
N ILE A 85 -12.57 10.81 3.31
CA ILE A 85 -12.51 10.24 4.67
C ILE A 85 -11.08 9.77 4.95
N GLN A 86 -10.50 8.96 4.06
CA GLN A 86 -9.16 8.43 4.27
C GLN A 86 -8.09 9.50 4.19
N ARG A 87 -8.23 10.51 3.31
CA ARG A 87 -7.34 11.68 3.29
C ARG A 87 -7.30 12.34 4.65
N SER A 88 -8.47 12.57 5.25
CA SER A 88 -8.58 13.18 6.58
C SER A 88 -7.93 12.31 7.66
N THR A 89 -8.13 10.99 7.60
CA THR A 89 -7.49 10.02 8.50
C THR A 89 -5.96 10.09 8.43
N VAL A 90 -5.38 10.07 7.23
CA VAL A 90 -3.92 10.12 7.04
C VAL A 90 -3.33 11.43 7.54
N LYS A 91 -4.01 12.57 7.31
CA LYS A 91 -3.58 13.86 7.86
C LYS A 91 -3.58 13.87 9.39
N ASN A 92 -4.64 13.34 10.00
CA ASN A 92 -4.71 13.21 11.45
C ASN A 92 -3.63 12.27 12.00
N GLU A 93 -3.34 11.17 11.29
CA GLU A 93 -2.26 10.26 11.63
C GLU A 93 -0.90 10.98 11.59
N ARG A 94 -0.62 11.76 10.54
CA ARG A 94 0.62 12.55 10.46
C ARG A 94 0.75 13.51 11.65
N ALA A 95 -0.31 14.26 11.93
CA ALA A 95 -0.34 15.19 13.06
C ALA A 95 -0.03 14.47 14.38
N GLN A 96 -0.64 13.31 14.62
CA GLN A 96 -0.46 12.56 15.87
C GLN A 96 0.88 11.80 15.97
N ARG A 97 1.34 11.17 14.88
CA ARG A 97 2.51 10.28 14.88
C ARG A 97 3.83 10.99 14.61
N TYR A 98 3.80 12.17 13.99
CA TYR A 98 5.00 12.89 13.57
C TYR A 98 5.07 14.29 14.18
N GLU A 99 4.04 15.11 13.97
CA GLU A 99 4.11 16.54 14.30
C GLU A 99 3.95 16.79 15.81
N ASN A 100 3.10 16.03 16.48
CA ASN A 100 2.84 16.16 17.92
C ASN A 100 3.70 15.20 18.77
N ARG A 101 4.83 14.72 18.25
CA ARG A 101 5.76 13.85 19.00
C ARG A 101 7.15 14.48 19.03
N PRO A 102 7.83 14.49 20.20
CA PRO A 102 9.24 14.83 20.27
C PRO A 102 10.04 14.00 19.25
N TYR A 103 10.89 14.67 18.47
CA TYR A 103 11.70 14.07 17.40
C TYR A 103 10.93 13.37 16.27
N GLY A 104 9.60 13.50 16.18
CA GLY A 104 8.80 12.81 15.16
C GLY A 104 9.15 13.21 13.72
N LEU A 105 9.64 14.44 13.52
CA LEU A 105 10.10 14.96 12.22
C LEU A 105 11.60 14.74 11.96
N MET A 106 12.34 14.11 12.87
CA MET A 106 13.80 13.94 12.73
C MET A 106 14.17 13.24 11.42
N TYR A 107 13.50 12.14 11.09
CA TYR A 107 13.77 11.39 9.87
C TYR A 107 13.38 12.15 8.61
N GLU A 108 12.33 12.98 8.66
CA GLU A 108 11.95 13.86 7.56
C GLU A 108 13.06 14.89 7.30
N ARG A 109 13.51 15.60 8.34
CA ARG A 109 14.60 16.58 8.23
C ARG A 109 15.91 15.94 7.77
N MET A 110 16.22 14.74 8.25
CA MET A 110 17.40 14.00 7.80
C MET A 110 17.30 13.62 6.31
N GLY A 111 16.14 13.15 5.84
CA GLY A 111 15.91 12.88 4.42
C GLY A 111 16.10 14.12 3.55
N GLU A 112 15.56 15.26 3.99
CA GLU A 112 15.69 16.56 3.30
C GLU A 112 17.13 17.09 3.28
N ALA A 113 17.92 16.77 4.29
CA ALA A 113 19.33 17.18 4.37
C ALA A 113 20.26 16.26 3.55
N LEU A 114 19.95 14.96 3.49
CA LEU A 114 20.80 13.96 2.84
C LEU A 114 20.56 13.83 1.33
N PHE A 115 19.35 14.18 0.86
CA PHE A 115 18.95 13.96 -0.52
C PHE A 115 18.41 15.25 -1.15
N PRO A 116 18.76 15.55 -2.41
CA PRO A 116 18.12 16.63 -3.15
C PRO A 116 16.60 16.46 -3.15
N ARG A 117 15.85 17.56 -3.15
CA ARG A 117 14.37 17.54 -3.20
C ARG A 117 13.79 16.71 -4.35
N THR A 118 14.55 16.52 -5.43
CA THR A 118 14.15 15.72 -6.60
C THR A 118 14.32 14.21 -6.39
N HIS A 119 15.05 13.79 -5.35
CA HIS A 119 15.34 12.40 -5.08
C HIS A 119 14.24 11.76 -4.20
N PRO A 120 13.66 10.60 -4.56
CA PRO A 120 12.52 10.00 -3.84
C PRO A 120 12.73 9.70 -2.35
N TYR A 121 13.99 9.62 -1.90
CA TYR A 121 14.31 9.43 -0.47
C TYR A 121 14.37 10.74 0.33
N SER A 122 14.18 11.90 -0.30
CA SER A 122 14.15 13.18 0.40
C SER A 122 12.87 13.40 1.21
N TRP A 123 11.82 12.60 0.99
CA TRP A 123 10.58 12.63 1.77
C TRP A 123 10.29 11.31 2.48
N GLN A 124 9.39 11.37 3.46
CA GLN A 124 8.95 10.18 4.20
C GLN A 124 7.75 9.52 3.51
N PRO A 125 7.53 8.19 3.72
CA PRO A 125 6.40 7.47 3.13
C PRO A 125 5.01 8.05 3.46
N ILE A 126 4.86 8.77 4.58
CA ILE A 126 3.59 9.42 4.95
C ILE A 126 3.26 10.64 4.07
N GLY A 127 4.26 11.20 3.37
CA GLY A 127 4.13 12.36 2.50
C GLY A 127 3.83 13.67 3.23
N TYR A 128 3.75 14.75 2.46
CA TYR A 128 3.42 16.09 2.94
C TYR A 128 1.91 16.35 2.90
N VAL A 129 1.39 17.15 3.84
CA VAL A 129 -0.04 17.49 3.90
C VAL A 129 -0.46 18.23 2.62
N GLU A 130 0.40 19.11 2.12
CA GLU A 130 0.18 19.88 0.91
C GLU A 130 0.07 19.00 -0.34
N ASP A 131 0.82 17.89 -0.38
CA ASP A 131 0.75 16.93 -1.48
C ASP A 131 -0.55 16.12 -1.40
N LEU A 132 -0.98 15.72 -0.20
CA LEU A 132 -2.28 15.06 0.01
C LEU A 132 -3.45 15.97 -0.40
N ASP A 133 -3.32 17.29 -0.25
CA ASP A 133 -4.32 18.28 -0.65
C ASP A 133 -4.39 18.52 -2.16
N ARG A 134 -3.28 18.34 -2.88
CA ARG A 134 -3.20 18.61 -4.33
C ARG A 134 -3.89 17.56 -5.18
N VAL A 135 -4.01 16.34 -4.66
CA VAL A 135 -4.40 15.19 -5.47
C VAL A 135 -5.90 14.95 -5.48
N ASP A 136 -6.38 14.02 -6.30
CA ASP A 136 -7.78 13.62 -6.29
C ASP A 136 -7.96 12.09 -6.37
N VAL A 137 -9.22 11.65 -6.40
CA VAL A 137 -9.55 10.22 -6.49
C VAL A 137 -9.03 9.59 -7.79
N ASN A 138 -8.89 10.36 -8.86
CA ASN A 138 -8.38 9.85 -10.14
C ASN A 138 -6.87 9.66 -10.10
N ASP A 139 -6.12 10.57 -9.46
CA ASP A 139 -4.70 10.36 -9.18
C ASP A 139 -4.47 9.06 -8.42
N LEU A 140 -5.34 8.80 -7.43
CA LEU A 140 -5.33 7.55 -6.67
C LEU A 140 -5.54 6.38 -7.63
N LYS A 141 -6.66 6.32 -8.35
CA LYS A 141 -6.96 5.25 -9.31
C LYS A 141 -5.83 5.03 -10.34
N ALA A 142 -5.22 6.10 -10.83
CA ALA A 142 -4.09 6.03 -11.76
C ALA A 142 -2.85 5.38 -11.12
N PHE A 143 -2.55 5.70 -9.86
CA PHE A 143 -1.43 5.07 -9.15
C PHE A 143 -1.67 3.57 -8.91
N PHE A 144 -2.90 3.17 -8.57
CA PHE A 144 -3.26 1.74 -8.48
C PHE A 144 -3.00 1.03 -9.81
N LEU A 145 -3.58 1.53 -10.91
CA LEU A 145 -3.43 0.95 -12.24
C LEU A 145 -1.97 0.89 -12.70
N ARG A 146 -1.11 1.81 -12.24
CA ARG A 146 0.30 1.85 -12.61
C ARG A 146 1.15 0.84 -11.84
N TRP A 147 0.85 0.57 -10.57
CA TRP A 147 1.75 -0.11 -9.63
C TRP A 147 1.20 -1.40 -9.01
N TYR A 148 -0.12 -1.54 -8.90
CA TYR A 148 -0.78 -2.69 -8.27
C TYR A 148 -1.31 -3.63 -9.35
N GLY A 149 -0.48 -4.61 -9.71
CA GLY A 149 -0.82 -5.67 -10.64
C GLY A 149 0.03 -6.92 -10.40
N PRO A 150 -0.40 -8.09 -10.89
CA PRO A 150 0.24 -9.37 -10.57
C PRO A 150 1.70 -9.45 -11.04
N ASN A 151 2.07 -8.73 -12.10
CA ASN A 151 3.45 -8.65 -12.60
C ASN A 151 4.39 -7.79 -11.74
N ASN A 152 3.88 -7.06 -10.76
CA ASN A 152 4.66 -6.25 -9.83
C ASN A 152 4.42 -6.68 -8.36
N ALA A 153 3.88 -7.88 -8.16
CA ALA A 153 3.59 -8.44 -6.85
C ALA A 153 4.39 -9.73 -6.60
N THR A 154 4.60 -10.06 -5.33
CA THR A 154 5.16 -11.36 -4.92
C THR A 154 4.32 -11.89 -3.77
N LEU A 155 3.65 -13.02 -3.99
CA LEU A 155 2.88 -13.72 -2.98
C LEU A 155 3.79 -14.71 -2.25
N THR A 156 3.90 -14.58 -0.93
CA THR A 156 4.67 -15.49 -0.08
C THR A 156 3.73 -16.19 0.89
N ILE A 157 3.73 -17.52 0.87
CA ILE A 157 2.88 -18.35 1.73
C ILE A 157 3.79 -19.33 2.47
N GLY A 158 3.69 -19.36 3.80
CA GLY A 158 4.48 -20.26 4.65
C GLY A 158 3.63 -20.78 5.81
N GLY A 159 3.75 -22.07 6.11
CA GLY A 159 2.98 -22.74 7.15
C GLY A 159 2.68 -24.19 6.79
N ASP A 160 1.65 -24.75 7.44
CA ASP A 160 1.10 -26.07 7.14
C ASP A 160 0.21 -26.01 5.89
N ILE A 161 0.81 -26.27 4.72
CA ILE A 161 0.14 -26.13 3.42
C ILE A 161 0.37 -27.34 2.52
N ASP A 162 -0.67 -27.73 1.78
CA ASP A 162 -0.50 -28.56 0.59
C ASP A 162 -0.10 -27.66 -0.60
N LYS A 163 1.10 -27.87 -1.14
CA LYS A 163 1.64 -27.03 -2.20
C LYS A 163 0.83 -27.11 -3.49
N ALA A 164 0.35 -28.30 -3.87
CA ALA A 164 -0.36 -28.48 -5.13
C ALA A 164 -1.72 -27.80 -5.09
N GLN A 165 -2.46 -27.99 -4.00
CA GLN A 165 -3.72 -27.32 -3.75
C GLN A 165 -3.56 -25.80 -3.63
N THR A 166 -2.52 -25.34 -2.94
CA THR A 166 -2.22 -23.91 -2.79
C THR A 166 -1.98 -23.25 -4.16
N LEU A 167 -1.17 -23.87 -5.02
CA LEU A 167 -0.93 -23.35 -6.36
C LEU A 167 -2.20 -23.34 -7.21
N ALA A 168 -3.07 -24.35 -7.08
CA ALA A 168 -4.36 -24.38 -7.77
C ALA A 168 -5.28 -23.23 -7.33
N TRP A 169 -5.31 -22.91 -6.03
CA TRP A 169 -6.06 -21.75 -5.53
C TRP A 169 -5.45 -20.42 -5.96
N VAL A 170 -4.12 -20.29 -5.95
CA VAL A 170 -3.45 -19.08 -6.44
C VAL A 170 -3.81 -18.84 -7.90
N GLU A 171 -3.74 -19.86 -8.76
CA GLU A 171 -4.14 -19.75 -10.16
C GLU A 171 -5.64 -19.40 -10.30
N LYS A 172 -6.50 -20.06 -9.52
CA LYS A 172 -7.96 -19.82 -9.52
C LYS A 172 -8.31 -18.36 -9.20
N TYR A 173 -7.64 -17.74 -8.23
CA TYR A 173 -8.01 -16.40 -7.75
C TYR A 173 -7.20 -15.27 -8.39
N PHE A 174 -5.89 -15.45 -8.61
CA PHE A 174 -5.03 -14.42 -9.18
C PHE A 174 -4.87 -14.53 -10.70
N GLY A 175 -5.06 -15.72 -11.28
CA GLY A 175 -4.80 -15.96 -12.71
C GLY A 175 -5.71 -15.19 -13.67
N SER A 176 -6.91 -14.77 -13.22
CA SER A 176 -7.83 -13.95 -14.00
C SER A 176 -7.53 -12.45 -13.92
N ILE A 177 -6.67 -12.02 -13.00
CA ILE A 177 -6.34 -10.60 -12.82
C ILE A 177 -5.44 -10.16 -13.97
N PRO A 178 -5.84 -9.13 -14.75
CA PRO A 178 -5.04 -8.65 -15.86
C PRO A 178 -3.65 -8.20 -15.41
N ARG A 179 -2.68 -8.45 -16.28
CA ARG A 179 -1.32 -7.93 -16.10
C ARG A 179 -1.36 -6.40 -16.08
N GLY A 180 -0.68 -5.79 -15.12
CA GLY A 180 -0.48 -4.35 -15.08
C GLY A 180 0.64 -3.88 -16.03
N PRO A 181 0.86 -2.56 -16.15
CA PRO A 181 1.96 -2.01 -16.93
C PRO A 181 3.32 -2.53 -16.44
N GLU A 182 4.31 -2.58 -17.34
CA GLU A 182 5.67 -2.99 -16.97
C GLU A 182 6.27 -2.07 -15.91
N VAL A 183 6.96 -2.66 -14.93
CA VAL A 183 7.59 -1.95 -13.82
C VAL A 183 9.09 -2.23 -13.83
N ASP A 184 9.84 -1.27 -14.35
CA ASP A 184 11.30 -1.35 -14.36
C ASP A 184 11.91 -0.96 -13.01
N LYS A 185 13.02 -1.64 -12.67
CA LYS A 185 13.85 -1.27 -11.53
C LYS A 185 14.45 0.12 -11.78
N ALA A 186 14.33 1.01 -10.78
CA ALA A 186 14.95 2.33 -10.86
C ALA A 186 16.45 2.17 -11.05
N ALA A 187 17.03 3.03 -11.88
CA ALA A 187 18.44 3.31 -11.77
C ALA A 187 18.72 3.86 -10.36
N LYS A 188 19.79 3.36 -9.74
CA LYS A 188 20.26 3.88 -8.46
C LYS A 188 20.74 5.33 -8.69
N GLN A 189 20.34 6.24 -7.81
CA GLN A 189 20.72 7.65 -7.86
C GLN A 189 21.68 7.93 -6.70
N PRO A 190 22.99 7.67 -6.84
CA PRO A 190 23.96 7.98 -5.79
C PRO A 190 23.99 9.50 -5.56
N VAL A 191 24.02 9.90 -4.30
CA VAL A 191 24.10 11.31 -3.89
C VAL A 191 25.40 11.53 -3.14
N THR A 192 26.08 12.63 -3.45
CA THR A 192 27.24 13.15 -2.71
C THR A 192 26.84 14.42 -1.99
N LEU A 193 27.25 14.55 -0.73
CA LEU A 193 27.08 15.79 0.02
C LEU A 193 28.31 16.66 -0.21
N ASP A 194 28.09 17.91 -0.60
CA ASP A 194 29.17 18.83 -0.94
C ASP A 194 30.00 19.23 0.28
N HIS A 195 29.44 19.14 1.50
CA HIS A 195 30.08 19.48 2.77
C HIS A 195 29.60 18.59 3.92
N ASN A 196 30.53 18.21 4.82
CA ASN A 196 30.26 17.54 6.12
C ASN A 196 30.13 18.58 7.23
#